data_AF-A0A2G8HXX9-F1
#
_entry.id   AF-A0A2G8HXX9-F1
#
_cell.length_a   1.000
_cell.length_b   1.000
_cell.length_c   1.000
_cell.angle_alpha   90.00
_cell.angle_beta   90.00
_cell.angle_gamma   90.00
#
_symmetry.space_group_name_H-M   'P 1'
#
loop_
_entity.id
_entity.type
_entity.pdbx_description
1 polymer ?
#
loop_
_entity_poly.entity_id
_entity_poly.type
_entity_poly.pdbx_seq_one_letter_code
_entity_poly.pdbx_strand_id
1 'polypeptide(L)'
;MSTKKQIDKYITTCTTTFKMFDHEVIVSKNKANLWHFTAKRNEKKYLVYCAPNLSKVKSIIKIALKKVPADSKLVVICNAFTADEKALADDSNYALVDMITLKKYGMEMLEAKSDLPMAA
;
A
#
# COMPACT_ATOMS: atom_id res chain seq x y z
N MET A 1 3.44 -24.77 -2.23
CA MET A 1 4.12 -23.74 -1.41
C MET A 1 3.09 -23.07 -0.52
N SER A 2 3.29 -23.03 0.80
CA SER A 2 2.28 -22.57 1.76
C SER A 2 1.93 -21.09 1.60
N THR A 3 0.63 -20.78 1.51
CA THR A 3 0.02 -19.44 1.33
C THR A 3 0.62 -18.37 2.25
N LYS A 4 1.05 -18.76 3.46
CA LYS A 4 1.74 -17.88 4.43
C LYS A 4 3.06 -17.30 3.90
N LYS A 5 3.91 -18.07 3.21
CA LYS A 5 5.20 -17.57 2.68
C LYS A 5 4.99 -16.54 1.56
N GLN A 6 3.95 -16.72 0.74
CA GLN A 6 3.63 -15.75 -0.32
C GLN A 6 3.08 -14.45 0.24
N ILE A 7 2.24 -14.54 1.27
CA ILE A 7 1.71 -13.36 1.97
C ILE A 7 2.85 -12.59 2.65
N ASP A 8 3.76 -13.27 3.34
CA ASP A 8 4.90 -12.64 4.02
C ASP A 8 5.82 -11.90 3.03
N LYS A 9 6.12 -12.53 1.89
CA LYS A 9 6.87 -11.89 0.79
C LYS A 9 6.11 -10.70 0.19
N TYR A 10 4.80 -10.81 0.05
CA TYR A 10 3.94 -9.71 -0.44
C TYR A 10 4.01 -8.50 0.48
N ILE A 11 3.85 -8.70 1.79
CA ILE A 11 3.90 -7.63 2.79
C ILE A 11 5.30 -7.01 2.85
N THR A 12 6.34 -7.85 2.83
CA THR A 12 7.73 -7.39 2.78
C THR A 12 7.95 -6.50 1.56
N THR A 13 7.48 -6.91 0.38
CA THR A 13 7.58 -6.09 -0.84
C THR A 13 6.86 -4.75 -0.66
N CYS A 14 5.63 -4.77 -0.14
CA CYS A 14 4.85 -3.54 0.11
C CYS A 14 5.57 -2.60 1.07
N THR A 15 5.98 -3.10 2.23
CA THR A 15 6.63 -2.28 3.26
C THR A 15 8.00 -1.78 2.82
N THR A 16 8.79 -2.58 2.09
CA THR A 16 10.08 -2.16 1.53
C THR A 16 9.92 -1.01 0.53
N THR A 17 8.94 -1.07 -0.37
CA THR A 17 8.70 0.06 -1.29
C THR A 17 8.43 1.34 -0.51
N PHE A 18 7.53 1.33 0.49
CA PHE A 18 7.25 2.53 1.27
C PHE A 18 8.48 3.03 2.05
N LYS A 19 9.29 2.13 2.60
CA LYS A 19 10.57 2.48 3.24
C LYS A 19 11.57 3.10 2.27
N MET A 20 11.62 2.65 1.00
CA MET A 20 12.46 3.28 -0.02
C MET A 20 12.08 4.75 -0.18
N PHE A 21 10.78 5.06 -0.12
CA PHE A 21 10.21 6.41 -0.13
C PHE A 21 10.38 7.21 1.17
N ASP A 22 11.25 6.78 2.07
CA ASP A 22 11.49 7.44 3.36
C ASP A 22 10.22 7.55 4.22
N HIS A 23 9.32 6.57 4.08
CA HIS A 23 8.17 6.47 4.97
C HIS A 23 8.54 5.65 6.20
N GLU A 24 8.17 6.16 7.38
CA GLU A 24 8.13 5.38 8.61
C GLU A 24 6.98 4.37 8.50
N VAL A 25 7.31 3.08 8.47
CA VAL A 25 6.34 2.00 8.29
C VAL A 25 6.13 1.24 9.59
N ILE A 26 4.90 1.26 10.09
CA ILE A 26 4.46 0.54 11.29
C ILE A 26 3.53 -0.59 10.85
N VAL A 27 4.02 -1.83 10.90
CA VAL A 27 3.23 -3.01 10.49
C VAL A 27 2.28 -3.41 11.59
N SER A 28 0.97 -3.30 11.33
CA SER A 28 -0.07 -3.71 12.26
C SER A 28 -0.55 -5.11 11.91
N LYS A 29 -0.16 -6.08 12.75
CA LYS A 29 -0.56 -7.48 12.57
C LYS A 29 -1.98 -7.67 13.10
N ASN A 30 -2.97 -7.79 12.23
CA ASN A 30 -4.34 -8.08 12.66
C ASN A 30 -4.66 -9.58 12.60
N LYS A 31 -5.46 -10.05 13.56
CA LYS A 31 -5.84 -11.47 13.77
C LYS A 31 -6.69 -12.09 12.64
N ALA A 32 -7.13 -11.33 11.63
CA ALA A 32 -8.24 -11.69 10.73
C ALA A 32 -7.87 -11.88 9.24
N ASN A 33 -6.68 -12.37 8.90
CA ASN A 33 -6.22 -12.61 7.52
C ASN A 33 -6.01 -11.37 6.63
N LEU A 34 -6.21 -10.16 7.16
CA LEU A 34 -5.95 -8.91 6.45
C LEU A 34 -4.73 -8.20 7.04
N TRP A 35 -3.70 -8.06 6.20
CA TRP A 35 -2.49 -7.35 6.58
C TRP A 35 -2.63 -5.87 6.25
N HIS A 36 -2.25 -5.03 7.19
CA HIS A 36 -2.18 -3.61 6.97
C HIS A 36 -0.97 -3.03 7.70
N PHE A 37 -0.51 -1.89 7.23
CA PHE A 37 0.53 -1.12 7.88
C PHE A 37 0.24 0.36 7.73
N THR A 38 0.70 1.14 8.69
CA THR A 38 0.64 2.59 8.61
C THR A 38 1.97 3.07 8.08
N ALA A 39 1.96 3.85 7.01
CA ALA A 39 3.12 4.56 6.51
C ALA A 39 2.96 6.04 6.83
N LYS A 40 3.96 6.65 7.43
CA LYS A 40 3.98 8.08 7.73
C LYS A 40 5.18 8.72 7.07
N ARG A 41 4.97 9.86 6.41
CA ARG A 41 6.07 10.68 5.88
C ARG A 41 5.75 12.14 6.15
N ASN A 42 6.62 12.79 6.91
CA ASN A 42 6.37 14.13 7.46
C ASN A 42 5.03 14.15 8.23
N GLU A 43 4.13 15.07 7.89
CA GLU A 43 2.79 15.19 8.49
C GLU A 43 1.76 14.24 7.83
N LYS A 44 2.08 13.65 6.67
CA LYS A 44 1.13 12.82 5.93
C LYS A 44 1.14 11.39 6.46
N LYS A 45 -0.05 10.88 6.77
CA LYS A 45 -0.29 9.51 7.21
C LYS A 45 -1.05 8.72 6.16
N TYR A 46 -0.60 7.50 5.92
CA TYR A 46 -1.18 6.58 4.94
C TYR A 46 -1.48 5.26 5.64
N LEU A 47 -2.72 4.82 5.55
CA LEU A 47 -3.13 3.52 6.02
C LEU A 47 -3.13 2.57 4.84
N VAL A 48 -2.19 1.62 4.82
CA VAL A 48 -1.95 0.75 3.67
C VAL A 48 -2.48 -0.64 3.93
N TYR A 49 -3.41 -1.10 3.10
CA TYR A 49 -4.07 -2.39 3.19
C TYR A 49 -3.51 -3.34 2.13
N CYS A 50 -2.88 -4.42 2.57
CA CYS A 50 -2.34 -5.46 1.70
C CYS A 50 -3.40 -6.53 1.48
N ALA A 51 -4.09 -6.45 0.35
CA ALA A 51 -5.17 -7.36 -0.01
C ALA A 51 -4.93 -7.94 -1.40
N PRO A 52 -4.26 -9.10 -1.54
CA PRO A 52 -3.99 -9.69 -2.85
C PRO A 52 -5.27 -9.96 -3.65
N ASN A 53 -6.42 -10.12 -2.99
CA ASN A 53 -7.71 -10.31 -3.62
C ASN A 53 -8.71 -9.26 -3.12
N LEU A 54 -8.95 -8.23 -3.93
CA LEU A 54 -9.77 -7.07 -3.57
C LEU A 54 -11.21 -7.48 -3.20
N SER A 55 -11.81 -8.42 -3.93
CA SER A 55 -13.18 -8.89 -3.74
C SER A 55 -13.49 -9.37 -2.32
N LYS A 56 -12.49 -9.94 -1.62
CA LYS A 56 -12.67 -10.41 -0.24
C LYS A 56 -12.65 -9.30 0.81
N VAL A 57 -12.14 -8.13 0.45
CA VAL A 57 -11.86 -7.04 1.39
C VAL A 57 -12.66 -5.77 1.09
N LYS A 58 -13.47 -5.73 0.02
CA LYS A 58 -14.32 -4.58 -0.34
C LYS A 58 -15.15 -4.07 0.83
N SER A 59 -15.80 -4.98 1.56
CA SER A 59 -16.58 -4.63 2.76
C SER A 59 -15.71 -4.02 3.86
N ILE A 60 -14.48 -4.53 4.04
CA ILE A 60 -13.55 -4.05 5.06
C ILE A 60 -13.03 -2.65 4.68
N ILE A 61 -12.71 -2.42 3.40
CA ILE A 61 -12.30 -1.12 2.87
C ILE A 61 -13.40 -0.09 3.14
N LYS A 62 -14.66 -0.42 2.84
CA LYS A 62 -15.79 0.49 3.10
C LYS A 62 -15.92 0.87 4.58
N ILE A 63 -15.63 -0.06 5.49
CA ILE A 63 -15.62 0.21 6.95
C ILE A 63 -14.38 1.02 7.34
N ALA A 64 -13.22 0.69 6.77
CA ALA A 64 -11.97 1.39 7.01
C ALA A 64 -12.09 2.86 6.58
N LEU A 65 -12.66 3.16 5.42
CA LEU A 65 -12.94 4.53 4.95
C LEU A 65 -13.74 5.36 5.95
N LYS A 66 -14.73 4.74 6.62
CA LYS A 66 -15.51 5.42 7.67
C LYS A 66 -14.70 5.68 8.96
N LYS A 67 -13.62 4.93 9.17
CA LYS A 67 -12.75 5.02 10.35
C LYS A 67 -11.46 5.78 10.09
N VAL A 68 -11.07 5.95 8.84
CA VAL A 68 -9.85 6.65 8.45
C VAL A 68 -10.04 8.12 8.83
N PRO A 69 -9.17 8.69 9.68
CA PRO A 69 -9.27 10.09 10.05
C PRO A 69 -9.01 10.98 8.82
N ALA A 70 -9.61 12.17 8.78
CA ALA A 70 -9.53 13.09 7.63
C ALA A 70 -8.08 13.46 7.23
N ASP A 71 -7.16 13.41 8.19
CA ASP A 71 -5.72 13.68 8.01
C ASP A 71 -4.94 12.47 7.46
N SER A 72 -5.59 11.34 7.21
CA SER A 72 -4.97 10.12 6.71
C SER A 72 -5.61 9.66 5.41
N LYS A 73 -4.79 9.13 4.50
CA LYS A 73 -5.29 8.52 3.26
C LYS A 73 -5.26 7.00 3.35
N LEU A 74 -6.33 6.36 2.87
CA LEU A 74 -6.35 4.91 2.70
C LEU A 74 -5.70 4.55 1.37
N VAL A 75 -4.79 3.58 1.41
CA VAL A 75 -4.15 3.00 0.24
C VAL A 75 -4.40 1.50 0.27
N VAL A 76 -4.88 0.93 -0.82
CA VAL A 76 -5.16 -0.50 -0.92
C VAL A 76 -4.24 -1.08 -2.00
N ILE A 77 -3.47 -2.10 -1.63
CA ILE A 77 -2.54 -2.78 -2.53
C ILE A 77 -3.09 -4.15 -2.88
N CYS A 78 -3.33 -4.40 -4.16
CA CYS A 78 -3.85 -5.65 -4.70
C CYS A 78 -2.93 -6.27 -5.75
N ASN A 79 -3.18 -7.53 -6.12
CA ASN A 79 -2.45 -8.15 -7.23
C ASN A 79 -2.83 -7.52 -8.58
N ALA A 80 -4.13 -7.30 -8.76
CA ALA A 80 -4.75 -6.68 -9.90
C ALA A 80 -6.10 -6.09 -9.49
N PHE A 81 -6.56 -5.11 -10.26
CA PHE A 81 -7.89 -4.50 -10.15
C PHE A 81 -8.38 -4.12 -11.54
N THR A 82 -9.69 -3.95 -11.71
CA THR A 82 -10.28 -3.46 -12.96
C THR A 82 -10.33 -1.92 -13.00
N ALA A 83 -10.51 -1.36 -14.19
CA ALA A 83 -10.68 0.09 -14.35
C ALA A 83 -11.89 0.63 -13.56
N ASP A 84 -12.97 -0.16 -13.45
CA ASP A 84 -14.15 0.16 -12.66
C ASP A 84 -13.82 0.25 -11.16
N GLU A 85 -13.04 -0.72 -10.64
CA GLU A 85 -12.58 -0.70 -9.25
C GLU A 85 -11.66 0.48 -8.94
N LYS A 86 -10.83 0.89 -9.91
CA LYS A 86 -10.01 2.10 -9.80
C LYS A 86 -10.87 3.36 -9.78
N ALA A 87 -11.89 3.45 -10.63
CA ALA A 87 -12.81 4.59 -10.66
C ALA A 87 -13.60 4.70 -9.34
N LEU A 88 -14.08 3.58 -8.81
CA LEU A 88 -14.72 3.52 -7.49
C LEU A 88 -13.78 3.94 -6.36
N ALA A 89 -12.49 3.61 -6.47
CA ALA A 89 -11.50 4.02 -5.50
C ALA A 89 -11.29 5.53 -5.46
N ASP A 90 -11.19 6.14 -6.64
CA ASP A 90 -11.06 7.58 -6.82
C ASP A 90 -12.29 8.33 -6.27
N ASP A 91 -13.49 7.87 -6.63
CA ASP A 91 -14.77 8.40 -6.12
C ASP A 91 -14.89 8.28 -4.59
N SER A 92 -14.44 7.16 -4.03
CA SER A 92 -14.44 6.90 -2.59
C SER A 92 -13.24 7.50 -1.85
N ASN A 93 -12.43 8.32 -2.52
CA ASN A 93 -11.27 9.03 -1.96
C ASN A 93 -10.20 8.11 -1.32
N TYR A 94 -9.94 6.95 -1.94
CA TYR A 94 -8.79 6.10 -1.59
C TYR A 94 -7.95 5.73 -2.79
N ALA A 95 -6.66 5.45 -2.53
CA ALA A 95 -5.75 5.03 -3.57
C ALA A 95 -5.81 3.51 -3.73
N LEU A 96 -5.96 3.05 -4.97
CA LEU A 96 -5.85 1.64 -5.32
C LEU A 96 -4.58 1.43 -6.16
N VAL A 97 -3.72 0.52 -5.70
CA VAL A 97 -2.39 0.28 -6.30
C VAL A 97 -2.22 -1.22 -6.52
N ASP A 98 -1.71 -1.60 -7.68
CA ASP A 98 -1.42 -2.99 -7.99
C ASP A 98 0.06 -3.29 -7.72
N MET A 99 0.40 -4.57 -7.58
CA MET A 99 1.79 -4.97 -7.33
C MET A 99 2.77 -4.54 -8.43
N ILE A 100 2.32 -4.43 -9.69
CA ILE A 100 3.18 -4.09 -10.81
C ILE A 100 3.53 -2.60 -10.69
N THR A 101 2.53 -1.75 -10.49
CA THR A 101 2.69 -0.31 -10.25
C THR A 101 3.54 -0.03 -9.01
N LEU A 102 3.30 -0.74 -7.91
CA LEU A 102 4.09 -0.60 -6.68
C LEU A 102 5.58 -0.92 -6.92
N LYS A 103 5.88 -2.01 -7.63
CA LYS A 103 7.26 -2.39 -7.97
C LYS A 103 7.91 -1.37 -8.90
N LYS A 104 7.15 -0.87 -9.89
CA LYS A 104 7.61 0.17 -10.81
C LYS A 104 8.02 1.41 -10.02
N TYR A 105 7.17 1.90 -9.12
CA TYR A 105 7.52 3.03 -8.24
C TYR A 105 8.75 2.75 -7.37
N GLY A 106 8.89 1.53 -6.84
CA GLY A 106 10.08 1.14 -6.10
C GLY A 106 11.36 1.20 -6.94
N MET A 107 11.30 0.75 -8.19
CA MET A 107 12.43 0.83 -9.14
C MET A 107 12.73 2.26 -9.54
N GLU A 108 11.71 3.02 -9.99
CA GLU A 108 11.87 4.42 -10.41
C GLU A 108 12.47 5.27 -9.29
N MET A 109 12.13 4.96 -8.03
CA MET A 109 12.71 5.67 -6.90
C MET A 109 14.13 5.25 -6.57
N LEU A 110 14.47 3.97 -6.77
CA LEU A 110 15.84 3.50 -6.65
C LEU A 110 16.71 4.17 -7.71
N GLU A 111 16.23 4.23 -8.95
CA GLU A 111 16.86 4.93 -10.07
C GLU A 111 17.03 6.42 -9.75
N ALA A 112 15.98 7.11 -9.27
CA ALA A 112 16.07 8.51 -8.87
C ALA A 112 17.02 8.76 -7.69
N LYS A 113 17.18 7.80 -6.77
CA LYS A 113 18.19 7.88 -5.70
C LYS A 113 19.61 7.65 -6.21
N SER A 114 19.77 6.82 -7.23
CA SER A 114 21.05 6.59 -7.90
C SER A 114 21.44 7.71 -8.86
N ASP A 115 20.45 8.42 -9.40
CA ASP A 115 20.62 9.54 -10.35
C ASP A 115 20.75 10.91 -9.66
N LEU A 116 20.59 11.01 -8.34
CA LEU A 116 20.99 12.22 -7.61
C LEU A 116 22.52 12.33 -7.65
N PRO A 117 23.11 13.27 -8.42
CA PRO A 117 24.52 13.56 -8.27
C PRO A 117 24.74 14.03 -6.84
N MET A 118 25.71 13.40 -6.19
CA MET A 118 26.34 13.90 -4.98
C MET A 118 26.75 15.36 -5.26
N ALA A 119 25.95 16.32 -4.81
CA ALA A 119 26.31 17.72 -4.83
C ALA A 119 27.49 17.86 -3.86
N ALA A 120 28.67 18.02 -4.46
CA ALA A 120 29.94 18.29 -3.81
C ALA A 120 29.94 19.63 -3.06
#